data_AF-V9F4Y8-F1
#
_entry.id   AF-V9F4Y8-F1
#
_cell.length_a   1.000
_cell.length_b   1.000
_cell.length_c   1.000
_cell.angle_alpha   90.00
_cell.angle_beta   90.00
_cell.angle_gamma   90.00
#
_symmetry.space_group_name_H-M   'P 1'
#
loop_
_entity.id
_entity.type
_entity.pdbx_description
1 polymer ?
#
loop_
_entity_poly.entity_id
_entity_poly.type
_entity_poly.pdbx_seq_one_letter_code
_entity_poly.pdbx_strand_id
1 'polypeptide(L)'
;MQSLHADRDEIINVVAPFPSRSISDWEEFNDVLDGYKKRNNLKFRVRSSQTTVLCNSTHDDQLPSEYRYAYKIFRCTHGVSQSSRSKGHRNRKTCYCGCSARFTAVVSPAGEDDFIIKIINENYIHSHPTTAFQASSYLTTCYRWTNKTVKV
;
A
#
# COMPACT_ATOMS: atom_id res chain seq x y z
N MET A 1 -7.64 39.98 3.53
CA MET A 1 -7.92 39.63 4.94
C MET A 1 -8.20 38.13 5.02
N GLN A 2 -7.45 37.46 5.89
CA GLN A 2 -7.65 36.11 6.47
C GLN A 2 -8.03 34.94 5.54
N SER A 3 -7.01 34.18 5.16
CA SER A 3 -7.12 32.79 4.73
C SER A 3 -7.82 32.00 5.84
N LEU A 4 -8.98 31.42 5.53
CA LEU A 4 -9.63 30.39 6.33
C LEU A 4 -8.77 29.11 6.25
N HIS A 5 -7.63 29.12 6.94
CA HIS A 5 -7.07 27.89 7.47
C HIS A 5 -8.06 27.43 8.53
N ALA A 6 -9.12 26.74 8.07
CA ALA A 6 -9.87 25.88 8.95
C ALA A 6 -8.82 25.01 9.64
N ASP A 7 -8.71 25.22 10.95
CA ASP A 7 -8.03 24.35 11.88
C ASP A 7 -8.67 22.97 11.70
N ARG A 8 -8.17 22.24 10.70
CA ARG A 8 -8.52 20.84 10.51
C ARG A 8 -7.80 20.21 11.68
N ASP A 9 -8.51 19.99 12.78
CA ASP A 9 -8.08 19.09 13.84
C ASP A 9 -7.32 17.97 13.17
N GLU A 10 -5.98 17.99 13.30
CA GLU A 10 -5.14 17.14 12.51
C GLU A 10 -5.35 15.76 13.11
N ILE A 11 -6.27 14.98 12.52
CA ILE A 11 -6.58 13.65 13.02
C ILE A 11 -5.32 12.82 12.80
N ILE A 12 -4.47 12.76 13.82
CA ILE A 12 -3.26 11.96 13.86
C ILE A 12 -3.69 10.61 14.44
N ASN A 13 -3.99 9.68 13.55
CA ASN A 13 -4.29 8.31 13.93
C ASN A 13 -3.03 7.48 13.78
N VAL A 14 -2.46 7.09 14.92
CA VAL A 14 -1.26 6.27 14.98
C VAL A 14 -1.67 4.80 15.03
N VAL A 15 -1.23 4.04 14.05
CA VAL A 15 -1.49 2.60 13.96
C VAL A 15 -0.21 1.84 14.34
N ALA A 16 -0.34 0.61 14.81
CA ALA A 16 0.82 -0.24 15.04
C ALA A 16 1.66 -0.36 13.76
N PRO A 17 3.01 -0.36 13.84
CA PRO A 17 3.85 -0.54 12.68
C PRO A 17 3.64 -1.92 12.04
N PHE A 18 4.06 -2.07 10.79
CA PHE A 18 4.02 -3.32 10.08
C PHE A 18 4.84 -4.38 10.84
N PRO A 19 4.37 -5.65 10.91
CA PRO A 19 5.07 -6.68 11.67
C PRO A 19 6.54 -6.83 11.27
N SER A 20 7.44 -6.65 12.25
CA SER A 20 8.89 -6.80 12.11
C SER A 20 9.32 -8.26 12.18
N ARG A 21 8.81 -9.09 11.26
CA ARG A 21 9.19 -10.50 11.13
C ARG A 21 9.96 -10.74 9.83
N SER A 22 10.81 -11.76 9.81
CA SER A 22 11.41 -12.26 8.58
C SER A 22 10.31 -12.79 7.66
N ILE A 23 10.28 -12.29 6.44
CA ILE A 23 9.33 -12.72 5.41
C ILE A 23 10.17 -13.21 4.24
N SER A 24 10.02 -14.48 3.87
CA SER A 24 10.91 -15.14 2.91
C SER A 24 10.41 -15.03 1.48
N ASP A 25 9.12 -14.76 1.27
CA ASP A 25 8.55 -14.67 -0.08
C ASP A 25 7.35 -13.71 -0.16
N TRP A 26 6.95 -13.41 -1.40
CA TRP A 26 5.89 -12.44 -1.67
C TRP A 26 4.48 -12.95 -1.36
N GLU A 27 4.25 -14.26 -1.27
CA GLU A 27 2.97 -14.85 -0.89
C GLU A 27 2.77 -14.70 0.62
N GLU A 28 3.76 -15.11 1.42
CA GLU A 28 3.78 -14.87 2.86
C GLU A 28 3.58 -13.38 3.15
N PHE A 29 4.31 -12.51 2.44
CA PHE A 29 4.15 -11.06 2.55
C PHE A 29 2.69 -10.60 2.37
N ASN A 30 1.99 -11.12 1.36
CA ASN A 30 0.61 -10.70 1.08
C ASN A 30 -0.34 -11.15 2.19
N ASP A 31 -0.13 -12.34 2.75
CA ASP A 31 -0.93 -12.84 3.88
C ASP A 31 -0.70 -11.98 5.13
N VAL A 32 0.56 -11.61 5.42
CA VAL A 32 0.89 -10.68 6.51
C VAL A 32 0.17 -9.36 6.31
N LEU A 33 0.25 -8.83 5.09
CA LEU A 33 -0.29 -7.53 4.73
C LEU A 33 -1.83 -7.53 4.81
N ASP A 34 -2.49 -8.61 4.40
CA ASP A 34 -3.94 -8.70 4.46
C ASP A 34 -4.44 -8.87 5.90
N GLY A 35 -3.73 -9.64 6.73
CA GLY A 35 -3.99 -9.69 8.17
C GLY A 35 -3.79 -8.32 8.85
N TYR A 36 -2.72 -7.61 8.49
CA TYR A 36 -2.43 -6.26 8.98
C TYR A 36 -3.52 -5.24 8.59
N LYS A 37 -3.94 -5.24 7.32
CA LYS A 37 -5.03 -4.38 6.84
C LYS A 37 -6.34 -4.65 7.57
N LYS A 38 -6.71 -5.93 7.74
CA LYS A 38 -7.96 -6.32 8.40
C LYS A 38 -7.99 -5.90 9.87
N ARG A 39 -6.93 -6.19 10.63
CA ARG A 39 -6.84 -5.84 12.07
C ARG A 39 -6.94 -4.33 12.31
N ASN A 40 -6.36 -3.53 11.44
CA ASN A 40 -6.26 -2.08 11.62
C ASN A 40 -7.23 -1.28 10.72
N ASN A 41 -8.13 -1.96 9.99
CA ASN A 41 -9.05 -1.37 9.00
C ASN A 41 -8.36 -0.46 7.97
N LEU A 42 -7.17 -0.86 7.50
CA LEU A 42 -6.35 -0.08 6.58
C LEU A 42 -6.63 -0.44 5.13
N LYS A 43 -6.42 0.53 4.25
CA LYS A 43 -6.43 0.34 2.80
C LYS A 43 -5.16 0.91 2.19
N PHE A 44 -4.32 -0.01 1.73
CA PHE A 44 -3.12 0.29 0.95
C PHE A 44 -3.32 -0.10 -0.50
N ARG A 45 -2.70 0.67 -1.39
CA ARG A 45 -2.55 0.36 -2.80
C ARG A 45 -1.08 0.34 -3.18
N VAL A 46 -0.74 -0.49 -4.16
CA VAL A 46 0.58 -0.43 -4.79
C VAL A 46 0.65 0.86 -5.62
N ARG A 47 1.60 1.73 -5.32
CA ARG A 47 1.86 2.96 -6.08
C ARG A 47 2.84 2.69 -7.22
N SER A 48 3.87 1.90 -6.95
CA SER A 48 4.89 1.50 -7.92
C SER A 48 5.52 0.18 -7.47
N SER A 49 6.09 -0.55 -8.41
CA SER A 49 6.79 -1.82 -8.18
C SER A 49 7.83 -2.01 -9.28
N GLN A 50 8.93 -2.67 -8.96
CA GLN A 50 9.92 -3.09 -9.94
C GLN A 50 10.06 -4.62 -9.90
N THR A 51 10.09 -5.24 -11.08
CA THR A 51 10.34 -6.68 -11.19
C THR A 51 11.81 -6.97 -10.97
N THR A 52 12.12 -8.15 -10.42
CA THR A 52 13.51 -8.57 -10.20
C THR A 52 14.29 -8.64 -11.51
N VAL A 53 13.67 -9.13 -12.58
CA VAL A 53 14.26 -9.14 -13.94
C VAL A 53 14.74 -7.75 -14.36
N LEU A 54 13.93 -6.71 -14.15
CA LEU A 54 14.30 -5.34 -14.52
C LEU A 54 15.35 -4.74 -13.59
N CYS A 55 15.29 -5.09 -12.29
CA CYS A 55 16.30 -4.67 -11.32
C CYS A 55 17.67 -5.26 -11.70
N ASN A 56 17.74 -6.57 -11.92
CA ASN A 56 18.93 -7.32 -12.32
C ASN A 56 19.52 -6.87 -13.66
N SER A 57 18.69 -6.40 -14.60
CA SER A 57 19.17 -5.88 -15.89
C SER A 57 19.80 -4.48 -15.78
N THR A 58 19.65 -3.79 -14.65
CA THR A 58 20.07 -2.40 -14.46
C THR A 58 21.03 -2.20 -13.30
N HIS A 59 21.26 -3.22 -12.47
CA HIS A 59 22.11 -3.16 -11.28
C HIS A 59 23.09 -4.34 -11.29
N ASP A 60 24.30 -4.11 -10.78
CA ASP A 60 25.31 -5.17 -10.66
C ASP A 60 24.94 -6.18 -9.56
N ASP A 61 24.32 -5.70 -8.48
CA ASP A 61 23.81 -6.53 -7.38
C ASP A 61 22.59 -7.34 -7.84
N GLN A 62 22.82 -8.62 -8.13
CA GLN A 62 21.78 -9.52 -8.62
C GLN A 62 20.88 -10.00 -7.47
N LEU A 63 19.57 -9.85 -7.66
CA LEU A 63 18.57 -10.45 -6.77
C LEU A 63 18.19 -11.86 -7.25
N PRO A 64 17.83 -12.78 -6.34
CA PRO A 64 17.39 -14.11 -6.72
C PRO A 64 16.11 -14.08 -7.55
N SER A 65 16.06 -14.91 -8.60
CA SER A 65 14.98 -14.93 -9.59
C SER A 65 13.64 -15.44 -9.05
N GLU A 66 13.68 -16.13 -7.91
CA GLU A 66 12.55 -16.65 -7.15
C GLU A 66 11.63 -15.52 -6.67
N TYR A 67 12.22 -14.35 -6.39
CA TYR A 67 11.45 -13.16 -6.08
C TYR A 67 10.90 -12.55 -7.36
N ARG A 68 9.57 -12.52 -7.52
CA ARG A 68 8.94 -11.87 -8.67
C ARG A 68 9.21 -10.36 -8.75
N TYR A 69 9.33 -9.69 -7.60
CA TYR A 69 9.53 -8.26 -7.49
C TYR A 69 10.74 -7.94 -6.61
N ALA A 70 11.55 -6.98 -7.02
CA ALA A 70 12.62 -6.42 -6.21
C ALA A 70 12.04 -5.53 -5.10
N TYR A 71 11.04 -4.72 -5.43
CA TYR A 71 10.31 -3.91 -4.46
C TYR A 71 8.86 -3.62 -4.85
N LYS A 72 8.06 -3.28 -3.84
CA LYS A 72 6.72 -2.70 -3.97
C LYS A 72 6.54 -1.53 -3.01
N ILE A 73 6.09 -0.40 -3.54
CA ILE A 73 5.79 0.80 -2.76
C ILE A 73 4.29 0.83 -2.48
N PHE A 74 3.92 0.78 -1.20
CA PHE A 74 2.54 0.85 -0.74
C PHE A 74 2.22 2.24 -0.21
N ARG A 75 1.05 2.76 -0.57
CA ARG A 75 0.52 4.01 -0.04
C ARG A 75 -0.92 3.83 0.40
N CYS A 76 -1.30 4.54 1.44
CA CYS A 76 -2.70 4.63 1.82
C CYS A 76 -3.54 5.13 0.63
N THR A 77 -4.73 4.57 0.44
CA THR A 77 -5.65 5.01 -0.62
C THR A 77 -6.07 6.47 -0.48
N HIS A 78 -6.08 6.99 0.76
CA HIS A 78 -6.37 8.39 1.07
C HIS A 78 -5.19 9.34 0.81
N GLY A 79 -3.99 8.78 0.63
CA GLY A 79 -2.75 9.51 0.37
C GLY A 79 -2.48 9.79 -1.10
N VAL A 80 -3.34 9.31 -2.00
CA VAL A 80 -3.10 9.49 -3.42
C VAL A 80 -4.37 9.90 -4.15
N SER A 81 -4.30 11.07 -4.77
CA SER A 81 -5.34 11.54 -5.66
C SER A 81 -5.42 10.64 -6.90
N GLN A 82 -6.64 10.45 -7.39
CA GLN A 82 -6.88 9.80 -8.66
C GLN A 82 -7.80 10.69 -9.47
N SER A 83 -7.30 11.17 -10.60
CA SER A 83 -8.11 11.90 -11.57
C SER A 83 -9.26 11.01 -12.02
N SER A 84 -10.47 11.57 -12.07
CA SER A 84 -11.62 10.85 -12.64
C SER A 84 -11.32 10.48 -14.08
N ARG A 85 -11.64 9.24 -14.47
CA ARG A 85 -11.54 8.79 -15.86
C ARG A 85 -12.78 9.14 -16.69
N SER A 86 -13.84 9.67 -16.07
CA SER A 86 -15.07 10.06 -16.73
C SER A 86 -15.50 11.48 -16.36
N LYS A 87 -16.29 12.11 -17.25
CA LYS A 87 -16.83 13.48 -17.07
C LYS A 87 -18.15 13.52 -16.29
N GLY A 88 -18.67 12.36 -15.86
CA GLY A 88 -19.94 12.29 -15.15
C GLY A 88 -19.84 12.94 -13.76
N HIS A 89 -20.81 13.79 -13.44
CA HIS A 89 -20.92 14.38 -12.11
C HIS A 89 -21.19 13.29 -11.07
N ARG A 90 -20.35 13.21 -10.04
CA ARG A 90 -20.53 12.26 -8.94
C ARG A 90 -20.81 13.06 -7.68
N ASN A 91 -21.98 12.84 -7.09
CA ASN A 91 -22.28 13.35 -5.75
C ASN A 91 -21.62 12.43 -4.69
N ARG A 92 -20.28 12.40 -4.66
CA ARG A 92 -19.51 11.62 -3.68
C ARG A 92 -18.30 12.42 -3.21
N LYS A 93 -18.09 12.45 -1.89
CA LYS A 93 -16.87 12.99 -1.28
C LYS A 93 -15.64 12.23 -1.77
N THR A 94 -14.58 12.96 -2.13
CA THR A 94 -13.32 12.33 -2.52
C THR A 94 -12.74 11.60 -1.30
N CYS A 95 -12.12 10.45 -1.54
CA CYS A 95 -11.40 9.74 -0.48
C CYS A 95 -10.00 10.34 -0.27
N TYR A 96 -9.55 11.30 -1.06
CA TYR A 96 -8.23 11.89 -0.89
C TYR A 96 -8.24 12.90 0.25
N CYS A 97 -7.42 12.67 1.28
CA CYS A 97 -7.18 13.64 2.36
C CYS A 97 -5.69 14.02 2.50
N GLY A 98 -4.83 13.53 1.61
CA GLY A 98 -3.38 13.80 1.70
C GLY A 98 -2.66 12.93 2.72
N CYS A 99 -3.23 11.79 3.11
CA CYS A 99 -2.64 10.86 4.08
C CYS A 99 -1.19 10.48 3.72
N SER A 100 -0.28 10.61 4.67
CA SER A 100 1.15 10.34 4.49
C SER A 100 1.55 8.89 4.74
N ALA A 101 0.62 8.05 5.22
CA ALA A 101 0.88 6.65 5.52
C ALA A 101 1.34 5.85 4.31
N ARG A 102 2.49 5.19 4.45
CA ARG A 102 3.21 4.47 3.39
C ARG A 102 4.20 3.49 3.98
N PHE A 103 4.62 2.54 3.16
CA PHE A 103 5.80 1.73 3.43
C PHE A 103 6.26 1.11 2.11
N THR A 104 7.53 0.69 2.04
CA THR A 104 8.09 0.01 0.88
C THR A 104 8.58 -1.36 1.32
N ALA A 105 8.11 -2.41 0.67
CA ALA A 105 8.64 -3.76 0.81
C ALA A 105 9.75 -3.96 -0.22
N VAL A 106 10.94 -4.36 0.23
CA VAL A 106 12.15 -4.52 -0.59
C VAL A 106 12.78 -5.86 -0.28
N VAL A 107 13.22 -6.59 -1.32
CA VAL A 107 14.04 -7.79 -1.15
C VAL A 107 15.45 -7.33 -0.81
N SER A 108 16.01 -7.84 0.29
CA SER A 108 17.33 -7.45 0.76
C SER A 108 18.07 -8.66 1.33
N PRO A 109 19.41 -8.69 1.21
CA PRO A 109 20.20 -9.75 1.82
C PRO A 109 20.04 -9.74 3.34
N ALA A 110 19.99 -10.94 3.92
CA ALA A 110 19.94 -11.24 5.34
C ALA A 110 21.18 -11.99 5.83
N GLY A 111 21.93 -12.61 4.92
CA GLY A 111 23.18 -13.34 5.15
C GLY A 111 24.02 -13.38 3.86
N GLU A 112 24.95 -14.34 3.75
CA GLU A 112 25.78 -14.50 2.54
C GLU A 112 24.95 -14.90 1.31
N ASP A 113 23.96 -15.78 1.46
CA ASP A 113 23.07 -16.22 0.36
C ASP A 113 21.57 -16.15 0.70
N ASP A 114 21.23 -15.67 1.89
CA ASP A 114 19.84 -15.56 2.33
C ASP A 114 19.26 -14.19 1.99
N PHE A 115 18.06 -14.18 1.43
CA PHE A 115 17.30 -12.96 1.14
C PHE A 115 15.98 -12.97 1.91
N ILE A 116 15.55 -11.80 2.34
CA ILE A 116 14.25 -11.59 2.98
C ILE A 116 13.61 -10.31 2.47
N ILE A 117 12.29 -10.21 2.61
CA ILE A 117 11.55 -8.99 2.35
C ILE A 117 11.59 -8.11 3.61
N LYS A 118 12.28 -6.97 3.51
CA LYS A 118 12.35 -5.95 4.55
C LYS A 118 11.37 -4.81 4.26
N ILE A 119 10.85 -4.21 5.33
CA ILE A 119 10.05 -3.00 5.24
C ILE A 119 10.94 -1.79 5.50
N ILE A 120 10.92 -0.82 4.58
CA ILE A 120 11.64 0.45 4.69
C ILE A 120 10.69 1.62 4.44
N ASN A 121 11.16 2.84 4.76
CA ASN A 121 10.42 4.09 4.51
C ASN A 121 9.00 4.07 5.08
N GLU A 122 8.82 3.38 6.21
CA GLU A 122 7.52 3.23 6.85
C GLU A 122 7.06 4.54 7.48
N ASN A 123 5.78 4.83 7.30
CA ASN A 123 5.04 5.82 8.05
C ASN A 123 3.67 5.22 8.38
N TYR A 124 3.44 4.98 9.67
CA TYR A 124 2.22 4.39 10.22
C TYR A 124 1.24 5.45 10.76
N ILE A 125 1.48 6.74 10.50
CA ILE A 125 0.61 7.84 10.88
C ILE A 125 -0.40 8.11 9.76
N HIS A 126 -1.68 8.05 10.09
CA HIS A 126 -2.79 8.33 9.19
C HIS A 126 -3.45 9.67 9.52
N SER A 127 -3.65 10.51 8.50
CA SER A 127 -4.39 11.79 8.60
C SER A 127 -5.91 11.62 8.46
N HIS A 128 -6.42 10.44 8.83
CA HIS A 128 -7.84 10.09 8.79
C HIS A 128 -8.12 8.94 9.76
N PRO A 129 -9.36 8.79 10.25
CA PRO A 129 -9.71 7.66 11.10
C PRO A 129 -9.60 6.32 10.36
N THR A 130 -9.34 5.25 11.11
CA THR A 130 -9.28 3.87 10.61
C THR A 130 -10.32 3.00 11.32
N THR A 131 -11.54 3.52 11.46
CA THR A 131 -12.65 2.74 12.02
C THR A 131 -13.22 1.78 10.96
N ALA A 132 -13.80 0.67 11.41
CA ALA A 132 -14.45 -0.30 10.52
C ALA A 132 -15.54 0.35 9.64
N PHE A 133 -16.30 1.31 10.20
CA PHE A 133 -17.31 2.08 9.47
C PHE A 133 -16.71 2.91 8.34
N GLN A 134 -15.57 3.58 8.58
CA GLN A 134 -14.91 4.31 7.49
C GLN A 134 -14.36 3.34 6.45
N ALA A 135 -13.68 2.27 6.86
CA ALA A 135 -13.18 1.26 5.93
C ALA A 135 -14.30 0.65 5.04
N SER A 136 -15.49 0.41 5.58
CA SER A 136 -16.65 -0.11 4.84
C SER A 136 -17.28 0.91 3.89
N SER A 137 -17.31 2.19 4.24
CA SER A 137 -17.81 3.28 3.38
C SER A 137 -17.06 3.42 2.04
N TYR A 138 -15.84 2.86 1.97
CA TYR A 138 -15.02 2.82 0.76
C TYR A 138 -15.13 1.50 -0.04
N LEU A 139 -15.81 0.46 0.49
CA LEU A 139 -15.99 -0.84 -0.19
C LEU A 139 -17.07 -0.82 -1.29
N THR A 140 -17.90 0.23 -1.35
CA THR A 140 -18.98 0.34 -2.35
C THR A 140 -18.52 0.58 -3.79
N THR A 141 -17.21 0.65 -4.08
CA THR A 141 -16.71 0.91 -5.44
C THR A 141 -15.58 0.02 -5.95
N CYS A 142 -15.27 -1.11 -5.30
CA CYS A 142 -14.33 -2.06 -5.87
C CYS A 142 -15.10 -3.23 -6.47
N TYR A 143 -15.07 -3.31 -7.80
CA TYR A 143 -15.54 -4.42 -8.61
C TYR A 143 -15.32 -5.77 -7.90
N ARG A 144 -16.40 -6.55 -7.85
CA ARG A 144 -16.37 -8.01 -7.64
C ARG A 144 -15.42 -8.58 -8.70
N TRP A 145 -14.22 -9.01 -8.29
CA TRP A 145 -13.35 -9.82 -9.14
C TRP A 145 -14.02 -11.19 -9.27
N THR A 146 -14.86 -11.37 -10.28
CA THR A 146 -15.19 -12.70 -10.76
C THR A 146 -14.03 -13.13 -11.66
N ASN A 147 -13.32 -14.18 -11.24
CA ASN A 147 -12.35 -14.89 -12.07
C ASN A 147 -13.02 -15.23 -13.42
N LYS A 148 -12.68 -14.49 -14.48
CA LYS A 148 -12.93 -14.97 -15.84
C LYS A 148 -11.86 -16.00 -16.14
N THR A 149 -12.22 -17.27 -15.98
CA THR A 149 -11.57 -18.38 -16.66
C THR A 149 -11.50 -18.07 -18.15
N VAL A 150 -10.27 -17.93 -18.66
CA VAL A 150 -10.01 -17.97 -20.10
C VAL A 150 -10.14 -19.44 -20.50
N LYS A 151 -11.16 -19.76 -21.28
CA LYS A 151 -11.21 -21.03 -22.01
C LYS A 151 -10.34 -20.88 -23.28
N VAL A 152 -9.59 -21.95 -23.53
CA VAL A 152 -8.63 -22.22 -24.61
C VAL A 152 -9.17 -21.80 -25.98
#